data_AF-A0A7X9H261-F1
#
_entry.id   AF-A0A7X9H261-F1
#
_cell.length_a   1.000
_cell.length_b   1.000
_cell.length_c   1.000
_cell.angle_alpha   90.00
_cell.angle_beta   90.00
_cell.angle_gamma   90.00
#
_symmetry.space_group_name_H-M   'P 1'
#
loop_
_entity.id
_entity.type
_entity.pdbx_description
1 polymer ?
#
loop_
_entity_poly.entity_id
_entity_poly.type
_entity_poly.pdbx_seq_one_letter_code
_entity_poly.pdbx_strand_id
1 'polypeptide(L)'
;MEYRKIYCPMITAFNEDVKNNNLPSYITELIIISIKSLVPSENFEKVSIDYKRYNEEIKLWKNYKQGANPSLLNLFDKIDSNIYWKEKDDSIYSRILPITIVNKNFLDIKDEVIKNVLFTNGNIESLIEAILISKLIFLLINGEKNIIEQLKEEVINFSQTDFIKDYGKYYRISIGKYEKSFKISFEQKKIFAINVLNLSPSKDFPVLNDCIEVLMLNKTGKTTMGKC
;
A
#
# COMPACT_ATOMS: atom_id res chain seq x y z
N MET A 1 2.74 -8.29 25.16
CA MET A 1 1.99 -7.06 24.80
C MET A 1 2.39 -6.53 23.43
N GLU A 2 3.69 -6.59 23.09
CA GLU A 2 4.25 -6.16 21.79
C GLU A 2 3.80 -7.03 20.60
N TYR A 3 3.85 -8.36 20.72
CA TYR A 3 3.42 -9.29 19.66
C TYR A 3 1.93 -9.17 19.27
N ARG A 4 1.06 -8.70 20.17
CA ARG A 4 -0.37 -8.49 19.85
C ARG A 4 -0.57 -7.36 18.85
N LYS A 5 0.24 -6.29 18.94
CA LYS A 5 0.20 -5.18 17.98
C LYS A 5 0.61 -5.60 16.56
N ILE A 6 1.33 -6.71 16.45
CA ILE A 6 1.85 -7.27 15.19
C ILE A 6 0.89 -8.34 14.65
N TYR A 7 0.47 -9.29 15.49
CA TYR A 7 -0.34 -10.42 15.05
C TYR A 7 -1.82 -10.06 14.84
N CYS A 8 -2.40 -9.16 15.66
CA CYS A 8 -3.81 -8.81 15.55
C CYS A 8 -4.17 -8.19 14.18
N PRO A 9 -3.43 -7.20 13.64
CA PRO A 9 -3.71 -6.65 12.32
C PRO A 9 -3.69 -7.73 11.22
N MET A 10 -2.70 -8.63 11.26
CA MET A 10 -2.60 -9.71 10.28
C MET A 10 -3.78 -10.68 10.35
N ILE A 11 -4.16 -11.14 11.55
CA ILE A 11 -5.35 -12.00 11.70
C ILE A 11 -6.60 -11.28 11.21
N THR A 12 -6.77 -10.02 11.59
CA THR A 12 -7.95 -9.24 11.20
C THR A 12 -8.04 -9.15 9.69
N ALA A 13 -6.92 -8.90 8.99
CA ALA A 13 -6.89 -8.86 7.54
C ALA A 13 -7.32 -10.19 6.90
N PHE A 14 -6.81 -11.33 7.38
CA PHE A 14 -7.23 -12.66 6.90
C PHE A 14 -8.70 -12.96 7.21
N ASN A 15 -9.15 -12.66 8.42
CA ASN A 15 -10.52 -12.94 8.84
C ASN A 15 -11.53 -12.09 8.08
N GLU A 16 -11.23 -10.81 7.82
CA GLU A 16 -12.09 -9.94 7.03
C GLU A 16 -12.19 -10.41 5.58
N ASP A 17 -11.10 -10.88 4.97
CA ASP A 17 -11.15 -11.45 3.62
C ASP A 17 -12.07 -12.67 3.57
N VAL A 18 -11.87 -13.64 4.48
CA VAL A 18 -12.70 -14.86 4.55
C VAL A 18 -14.16 -14.52 4.85
N LYS A 19 -14.42 -13.57 5.76
CA LYS A 19 -15.79 -13.18 6.12
C LYS A 19 -16.54 -12.53 4.95
N ASN A 20 -15.86 -11.71 4.16
CA ASN A 20 -16.48 -11.01 3.03
C ASN A 20 -16.67 -11.93 1.81
N ASN A 21 -15.82 -12.95 1.65
CA ASN A 21 -15.80 -13.82 0.47
C ASN A 21 -16.26 -15.27 0.73
N ASN A 22 -16.61 -15.63 1.98
CA ASN A 22 -16.89 -16.98 2.50
C ASN A 22 -15.72 -17.98 2.43
N LEU A 23 -14.69 -17.69 1.63
CA LEU A 23 -13.46 -18.45 1.46
C LEU A 23 -12.28 -17.47 1.30
N PRO A 24 -11.02 -17.91 1.52
CA PRO A 24 -9.86 -17.09 1.20
C PRO A 24 -9.86 -16.66 -0.27
N SER A 25 -9.73 -15.36 -0.53
CA SER A 25 -9.70 -14.82 -1.90
C SER A 25 -8.26 -14.49 -2.34
N TYR A 26 -8.15 -13.90 -3.54
CA TYR A 26 -6.90 -13.31 -4.02
C TYR A 26 -6.22 -12.36 -3.03
N ILE A 27 -6.96 -11.71 -2.13
CA ILE A 27 -6.37 -10.86 -1.09
C ILE A 27 -5.51 -11.70 -0.15
N THR A 28 -6.06 -12.77 0.43
CA THR A 28 -5.31 -13.71 1.28
C THR A 28 -4.12 -14.33 0.53
N GLU A 29 -4.34 -14.78 -0.71
CA GLU A 29 -3.30 -15.38 -1.54
C GLU A 29 -2.13 -14.40 -1.75
N LEU A 30 -2.42 -13.14 -2.04
CA LEU A 30 -1.41 -12.10 -2.26
C LEU A 30 -0.70 -11.66 -0.97
N ILE A 31 -1.36 -11.67 0.19
CA ILE A 31 -0.68 -11.49 1.49
C ILE A 31 0.36 -12.61 1.67
N ILE A 32 -0.03 -13.87 1.42
CA ILE A 32 0.86 -15.03 1.57
C ILE A 32 2.05 -14.94 0.60
N ILE A 33 1.82 -14.55 -0.65
CA ILE A 33 2.89 -14.36 -1.64
C ILE A 33 3.86 -13.26 -1.18
N SER A 34 3.34 -12.14 -0.67
CA SER A 34 4.18 -11.08 -0.08
C SER A 34 5.04 -11.63 1.07
N ILE A 35 4.45 -12.37 2.02
CA ILE A 35 5.18 -12.96 3.14
C ILE A 35 6.27 -13.94 2.67
N LYS A 36 5.94 -14.86 1.76
CA LYS A 36 6.89 -15.84 1.19
C LYS A 36 8.09 -15.18 0.49
N SER A 37 7.89 -13.96 0.02
CA SER A 37 8.88 -13.19 -0.71
C SER A 37 9.70 -12.26 0.18
N LEU A 38 9.38 -12.13 1.47
CA LEU A 38 10.19 -11.38 2.41
C LEU A 38 11.51 -12.10 2.66
N VAL A 39 12.61 -11.36 2.52
CA VAL A 39 13.97 -11.83 2.78
C VAL A 39 14.65 -10.85 3.74
N PRO A 40 15.05 -11.29 4.94
CA PRO A 40 15.85 -10.46 5.84
C PRO A 40 17.26 -10.32 5.26
N SER A 41 17.80 -9.11 5.32
CA SER A 41 19.18 -8.82 4.98
C SER A 41 19.96 -8.46 6.24
N GLU A 42 20.83 -9.37 6.67
CA GLU A 42 21.68 -9.17 7.85
C GLU A 42 22.58 -7.93 7.73
N ASN A 43 23.03 -7.61 6.50
CA ASN A 43 23.94 -6.48 6.26
C ASN A 43 23.29 -5.09 6.39
N PHE A 44 21.96 -5.00 6.28
CA PHE A 44 21.25 -3.72 6.17
C PHE A 44 20.15 -3.56 7.23
N GLU A 45 20.03 -4.51 8.16
CA GLU A 45 18.94 -4.57 9.17
C GLU A 45 17.53 -4.31 8.58
N LYS A 46 17.34 -4.73 7.32
CA LYS A 46 16.16 -4.50 6.50
C LYS A 46 15.56 -5.83 6.06
N VAL A 47 14.24 -5.89 5.98
CA VAL A 47 13.52 -6.98 5.30
C VAL A 47 12.92 -6.44 4.00
N SER A 48 13.35 -7.01 2.87
CA SER A 48 12.91 -6.61 1.53
C SER A 48 12.13 -7.71 0.82
N ILE A 49 11.36 -7.36 -0.19
CA ILE A 49 10.77 -8.34 -1.10
C ILE A 49 11.82 -8.80 -2.12
N ASP A 50 12.05 -10.12 -2.20
CA ASP A 50 12.73 -10.74 -3.34
C ASP A 50 11.80 -10.67 -4.54
N TYR A 51 11.94 -9.61 -5.35
CA TYR A 51 11.10 -9.40 -6.53
C TYR A 51 11.29 -10.45 -7.63
N LYS A 52 12.39 -11.22 -7.62
CA LYS A 52 12.53 -12.37 -8.52
C LYS A 52 11.58 -13.48 -8.07
N ARG A 53 11.61 -13.84 -6.79
CA ARG A 53 10.68 -14.83 -6.21
C ARG A 53 9.23 -14.36 -6.31
N TYR A 54 8.96 -13.12 -5.93
CA TYR A 54 7.63 -12.52 -5.99
C TYR A 54 7.03 -12.62 -7.40
N ASN A 55 7.83 -12.32 -8.43
CA ASN A 55 7.38 -12.41 -9.81
C ASN A 55 7.08 -13.86 -10.26
N GLU A 56 7.87 -14.85 -9.83
CA GLU A 56 7.59 -16.27 -10.13
C GLU A 56 6.33 -16.77 -9.40
N GLU A 57 6.13 -16.39 -8.12
CA GLU A 57 4.90 -16.69 -7.38
C GLU A 57 3.68 -16.04 -8.04
N ILE A 58 3.77 -14.80 -8.51
CA ILE A 58 2.69 -14.13 -9.24
C ILE A 58 2.38 -14.86 -10.56
N LYS A 59 3.40 -15.28 -11.32
CA LYS A 59 3.18 -16.08 -12.54
C LYS A 59 2.45 -17.39 -12.26
N LEU A 60 2.82 -18.07 -11.17
CA LEU A 60 2.15 -19.31 -10.75
C LEU A 60 0.71 -19.04 -10.31
N TRP A 61 0.51 -17.96 -9.54
CA TRP A 61 -0.79 -17.50 -9.03
C TRP A 61 -1.82 -17.28 -10.15
N LYS A 62 -1.39 -16.87 -11.37
CA LYS A 62 -2.26 -16.77 -12.57
C LYS A 62 -3.17 -17.98 -12.74
N ASN A 63 -2.69 -19.18 -12.41
CA ASN A 63 -3.33 -20.47 -12.70
C ASN A 63 -4.30 -20.95 -11.61
N TYR A 64 -4.21 -20.42 -10.39
CA TYR A 64 -5.05 -20.89 -9.27
C TYR A 64 -5.80 -19.78 -8.52
N LYS A 65 -5.59 -18.51 -8.90
CA LYS A 65 -6.18 -17.35 -8.22
C LYS A 65 -7.69 -17.45 -8.02
N GLN A 66 -8.13 -17.05 -6.83
CA GLN A 66 -9.55 -16.91 -6.50
C GLN A 66 -10.00 -15.45 -6.59
N GLY A 67 -10.30 -15.03 -7.81
CA GLY A 67 -10.62 -13.63 -8.15
C GLY A 67 -9.38 -12.80 -8.50
N ALA A 68 -9.61 -11.57 -8.93
CA ALA A 68 -8.61 -10.52 -9.16
C ALA A 68 -9.32 -9.22 -9.55
N ASN A 69 -8.66 -8.09 -9.31
CA ASN A 69 -9.07 -6.80 -9.86
C ASN A 69 -8.39 -6.53 -11.24
N PRO A 70 -8.86 -5.53 -12.00
CA PRO A 70 -8.29 -5.20 -13.31
C PRO A 70 -6.79 -4.89 -13.29
N SER A 71 -6.29 -4.22 -12.25
CA SER A 71 -4.86 -3.89 -12.10
C SER A 71 -4.00 -5.16 -11.96
N LEU A 72 -4.47 -6.17 -11.23
CA LEU A 72 -3.78 -7.45 -11.09
C LEU A 72 -3.83 -8.29 -12.37
N LEU A 73 -4.96 -8.30 -13.08
CA LEU A 73 -5.08 -9.01 -14.35
C LEU A 73 -4.14 -8.43 -15.42
N ASN A 74 -3.87 -7.12 -15.35
CA ASN A 74 -2.96 -6.42 -16.24
C ASN A 74 -1.48 -6.86 -16.11
N LEU A 75 -1.14 -7.69 -15.13
CA LEU A 75 0.22 -8.19 -14.90
C LEU A 75 0.65 -9.30 -15.85
N PHE A 76 -0.30 -10.05 -16.41
CA PHE A 76 -0.03 -11.37 -16.99
C PHE A 76 0.19 -11.38 -18.51
N ASP A 77 -0.31 -10.36 -19.18
CA ASP A 77 -0.22 -10.23 -20.64
C ASP A 77 0.54 -8.94 -20.98
N LYS A 78 0.30 -8.36 -22.16
CA LYS A 78 0.87 -7.06 -22.51
C LYS A 78 0.20 -5.97 -21.65
N ILE A 79 0.96 -5.39 -20.72
CA ILE A 79 0.48 -4.36 -19.79
C ILE A 79 -0.16 -3.20 -20.56
N ASP A 80 -1.46 -3.01 -20.34
CA ASP A 80 -2.21 -1.87 -20.81
C ASP A 80 -1.86 -0.62 -19.97
N SER A 81 -1.47 0.45 -20.66
CA SER A 81 -1.06 1.70 -20.03
C SER A 81 -2.20 2.38 -19.29
N ASN A 82 -3.41 2.37 -19.86
CA ASN A 82 -4.56 3.03 -19.27
C ASN A 82 -5.00 2.32 -17.99
N ILE A 83 -5.05 0.99 -18.01
CA ILE A 83 -5.33 0.19 -16.81
C ILE A 83 -4.28 0.47 -15.73
N TYR A 84 -2.99 0.42 -16.09
CA TYR A 84 -1.90 0.63 -15.13
C TYR A 84 -1.94 2.01 -14.46
N TRP A 85 -2.30 3.07 -15.19
CA TRP A 85 -2.33 4.44 -14.64
C TRP A 85 -3.65 4.83 -13.96
N LYS A 86 -4.78 4.24 -14.36
CA LYS A 86 -6.12 4.64 -13.90
C LYS A 86 -6.69 3.71 -12.83
N GLU A 87 -6.55 2.40 -13.02
CA GLU A 87 -7.14 1.42 -12.11
C GLU A 87 -6.38 1.37 -10.78
N LYS A 88 -7.12 1.02 -9.72
CA LYS A 88 -6.57 0.81 -8.39
C LYS A 88 -6.53 -0.68 -8.08
N ASP A 89 -5.54 -1.07 -7.29
CA ASP A 89 -5.41 -2.42 -6.76
C ASP A 89 -5.75 -2.39 -5.27
N ASP A 90 -6.94 -2.90 -4.94
CA ASP A 90 -7.45 -2.97 -3.57
C ASP A 90 -6.63 -3.90 -2.67
N SER A 91 -5.92 -4.87 -3.25
CA SER A 91 -5.06 -5.79 -2.49
C SER A 91 -3.80 -5.12 -1.93
N ILE A 92 -3.41 -3.95 -2.45
CA ILE A 92 -2.20 -3.21 -2.02
C ILE A 92 -2.16 -3.09 -0.50
N TYR A 93 -3.26 -2.63 0.11
CA TYR A 93 -3.28 -2.30 1.54
C TYR A 93 -3.07 -3.53 2.42
N SER A 94 -3.53 -4.69 1.97
CA SER A 94 -3.27 -5.97 2.63
C SER A 94 -1.83 -6.45 2.40
N ARG A 95 -1.26 -6.21 1.21
CA ARG A 95 0.12 -6.61 0.87
C ARG A 95 1.19 -5.78 1.57
N ILE A 96 0.94 -4.50 1.85
CA ILE A 96 1.87 -3.61 2.56
C ILE A 96 1.91 -3.88 4.07
N LEU A 97 0.87 -4.51 4.63
CA LEU A 97 0.79 -4.84 6.04
C LEU A 97 1.97 -5.71 6.51
N PRO A 98 2.28 -6.87 5.90
CA PRO A 98 3.45 -7.65 6.28
C PRO A 98 4.77 -6.89 6.04
N ILE A 99 4.88 -6.05 5.00
CA ILE A 99 6.09 -5.23 4.75
C ILE A 99 6.33 -4.24 5.89
N THR A 100 5.25 -3.60 6.37
CA THR A 100 5.30 -2.59 7.42
C THR A 100 5.66 -3.19 8.77
N ILE A 101 5.07 -4.34 9.11
CA ILE A 101 5.19 -4.96 10.42
C ILE A 101 6.58 -5.56 10.68
N VAL A 102 7.26 -6.06 9.63
CA VAL A 102 8.55 -6.75 9.78
C VAL A 102 9.76 -5.81 9.81
N ASN A 103 9.58 -4.54 9.43
CA ASN A 103 10.65 -3.56 9.34
C ASN A 103 10.60 -2.56 10.50
N LYS A 104 11.77 -2.18 11.03
CA LYS A 104 11.89 -1.25 12.16
C LYS A 104 12.10 0.21 11.74
N ASN A 105 12.54 0.45 10.50
CA ASN A 105 12.81 1.78 9.99
C ASN A 105 11.77 2.13 8.92
N PHE A 106 11.13 3.29 9.07
CA PHE A 106 10.12 3.74 8.14
C PHE A 106 10.64 4.01 6.72
N LEU A 107 11.91 4.40 6.56
CA LEU A 107 12.49 4.60 5.23
C LEU A 107 12.55 3.29 4.45
N ASP A 108 12.87 2.17 5.12
CA ASP A 108 12.88 0.84 4.50
C ASP A 108 11.48 0.36 4.16
N ILE A 109 10.51 0.64 5.05
CA ILE A 109 9.08 0.38 4.80
C ILE A 109 8.64 1.16 3.56
N LYS A 110 8.90 2.46 3.51
CA LYS A 110 8.50 3.34 2.42
C LYS A 110 9.08 2.87 1.08
N ASP A 111 10.37 2.54 1.05
CA ASP A 111 11.05 2.04 -0.15
C ASP A 111 10.40 0.76 -0.69
N GLU A 112 10.13 -0.23 0.16
CA GLU A 112 9.51 -1.49 -0.26
C GLU A 112 8.02 -1.34 -0.61
N VAL A 113 7.29 -0.50 0.12
CA VAL A 113 5.87 -0.20 -0.17
C VAL A 113 5.75 0.45 -1.55
N ILE A 114 6.59 1.43 -1.87
CA ILE A 114 6.58 2.09 -3.19
C ILE A 114 6.81 1.05 -4.30
N LYS A 115 7.86 0.24 -4.19
CA LYS A 115 8.14 -0.81 -5.19
C LYS A 115 6.97 -1.80 -5.32
N ASN A 116 6.32 -2.17 -4.22
CA ASN A 116 5.22 -3.14 -4.21
C ASN A 116 3.94 -2.58 -4.85
N VAL A 117 3.66 -1.29 -4.68
CA VAL A 117 2.58 -0.58 -5.39
C VAL A 117 2.88 -0.49 -6.88
N LEU A 118 4.07 0.02 -7.23
CA LEU A 118 4.47 0.22 -8.63
C LEU A 118 4.53 -1.09 -9.44
N PHE A 119 4.67 -2.22 -8.75
CA PHE A 119 4.57 -3.54 -9.35
C PHE A 119 3.19 -3.83 -9.96
N THR A 120 2.08 -3.34 -9.38
CA THR A 120 0.70 -3.64 -9.84
C THR A 120 -0.01 -2.47 -10.52
N ASN A 121 0.19 -1.24 -10.06
CA ASN A 121 -0.30 -0.03 -10.74
C ASN A 121 0.62 1.17 -10.55
N GLY A 122 0.41 2.19 -11.39
CA GLY A 122 1.06 3.50 -11.28
C GLY A 122 0.13 4.58 -10.71
N ASN A 123 -0.99 4.21 -10.10
CA ASN A 123 -1.99 5.18 -9.64
C ASN A 123 -1.42 6.02 -8.48
N ILE A 124 -1.34 7.34 -8.70
CA ILE A 124 -0.75 8.30 -7.75
C ILE A 124 -1.47 8.28 -6.39
N GLU A 125 -2.80 8.12 -6.39
CA GLU A 125 -3.58 8.08 -5.16
C GLU A 125 -3.26 6.82 -4.37
N SER A 126 -3.28 5.64 -5.01
CA SER A 126 -2.92 4.38 -4.36
C SER A 126 -1.50 4.40 -3.79
N LEU A 127 -0.56 5.02 -4.49
CA LEU A 127 0.81 5.20 -4.03
C LEU A 127 0.89 6.03 -2.74
N ILE A 128 0.30 7.24 -2.75
CA ILE A 128 0.32 8.13 -1.58
C ILE A 128 -0.45 7.48 -0.42
N GLU A 129 -1.60 6.86 -0.70
CA GLU A 129 -2.42 6.21 0.31
C GLU A 129 -1.69 5.05 0.99
N ALA A 130 -1.01 4.20 0.22
CA ALA A 130 -0.24 3.08 0.74
C ALA A 130 0.92 3.53 1.64
N ILE A 131 1.64 4.60 1.25
CA ILE A 131 2.70 5.18 2.08
C ILE A 131 2.14 5.68 3.41
N LEU A 132 1.01 6.41 3.38
CA LEU A 132 0.40 6.98 4.58
C LEU A 132 -0.20 5.91 5.50
N ILE A 133 -0.83 4.88 4.95
CA ILE A 133 -1.31 3.74 5.75
C ILE A 133 -0.14 3.00 6.39
N SER A 134 0.95 2.77 5.65
CA SER A 134 2.15 2.14 6.20
C SER A 134 2.77 2.98 7.31
N LYS A 135 2.84 4.31 7.14
CA LYS A 135 3.31 5.24 8.17
C LYS A 135 2.40 5.22 9.39
N LEU A 136 1.09 5.25 9.20
CA LEU A 136 0.10 5.19 10.27
C LEU A 136 0.30 3.93 11.12
N ILE A 137 0.36 2.75 10.49
CA ILE A 137 0.59 1.47 11.17
C ILE A 137 1.93 1.50 11.92
N PHE A 138 3.00 1.96 11.28
CA PHE A 138 4.32 2.10 11.91
C PHE A 138 4.26 2.96 13.19
N LEU A 139 3.61 4.12 13.13
CA LEU A 139 3.45 5.03 14.26
C LEU A 139 2.62 4.40 15.39
N LEU A 140 1.53 3.68 15.06
CA LEU A 140 0.69 2.98 16.03
C LEU A 140 1.45 1.85 16.75
N ILE A 141 2.24 1.06 16.01
CA ILE A 141 3.07 0.00 16.58
C ILE A 141 4.04 0.59 17.61
N ASN A 142 4.70 1.70 17.24
CA ASN A 142 5.65 2.41 18.07
C ASN A 142 5.02 3.23 19.21
N GLY A 143 3.69 3.36 19.25
CA GLY A 143 2.98 4.07 20.32
C GLY A 143 3.15 5.60 20.25
N GLU A 144 3.36 6.14 19.06
CA GLU A 144 3.46 7.57 18.81
C GLU A 144 2.12 8.27 19.05
N LYS A 145 2.16 9.50 19.59
CA LYS A 145 0.95 10.27 19.93
C LYS A 145 0.55 11.26 18.85
N ASN A 146 1.51 11.93 18.23
CA ASN A 146 1.27 12.99 17.23
C ASN A 146 1.13 12.41 15.82
N ILE A 147 0.31 11.37 15.66
CA ILE A 147 0.22 10.57 14.44
C ILE A 147 -0.19 11.44 13.24
N ILE A 148 -1.24 12.24 13.39
CA ILE A 148 -1.78 13.07 12.30
C ILE A 148 -0.75 14.10 11.80
N GLU A 149 -0.04 14.77 12.71
CA GLU A 149 0.97 15.75 12.33
C GLU A 149 2.15 15.10 11.62
N GLN A 150 2.60 13.94 12.09
CA GLN A 150 3.66 13.18 11.41
C GLN A 150 3.23 12.68 10.03
N LEU A 151 1.96 12.31 9.83
CA LEU A 151 1.43 11.97 8.51
C LEU A 151 1.39 13.21 7.59
N LYS A 152 1.01 14.38 8.11
CA LYS A 152 1.03 15.63 7.34
C LYS A 152 2.45 16.01 6.91
N GLU A 153 3.41 15.92 7.83
CA GLU A 153 4.83 16.15 7.54
C GLU A 153 5.34 15.20 6.45
N GLU A 154 4.95 13.91 6.50
CA GLU A 154 5.29 12.94 5.45
C GLU A 154 4.77 13.38 4.08
N VAL A 155 3.52 13.84 3.99
CA VAL A 155 2.96 14.34 2.72
C VAL A 155 3.66 15.62 2.27
N ILE A 156 3.87 16.60 3.16
CA ILE A 156 4.49 17.89 2.82
C ILE A 156 5.90 17.68 2.26
N ASN A 157 6.67 16.82 2.92
CA ASN A 157 8.05 16.51 2.54
C ASN A 157 8.15 15.53 1.37
N PHE A 158 7.02 15.00 0.86
CA PHE A 158 7.05 14.08 -0.27
C PHE A 158 7.30 14.82 -1.59
N SER A 159 8.58 14.95 -1.93
CA SER A 159 9.07 15.59 -3.15
C SER A 159 8.82 14.73 -4.38
N GLN A 160 8.09 15.28 -5.34
CA GLN A 160 7.80 14.63 -6.62
C GLN A 160 9.07 14.38 -7.46
N THR A 161 10.03 15.30 -7.41
CA THR A 161 11.28 15.19 -8.17
C THR A 161 12.19 14.11 -7.61
N ASP A 162 12.32 14.05 -6.28
CA ASP A 162 13.11 13.01 -5.63
C ASP A 162 12.45 11.65 -5.81
N PHE A 163 11.11 11.60 -5.72
CA PHE A 163 10.35 10.39 -6.01
C PHE A 163 10.62 9.84 -7.43
N ILE A 164 10.56 10.69 -8.47
CA ILE A 164 10.85 10.22 -9.84
C ILE A 164 12.31 9.78 -9.97
N LYS A 165 13.25 10.52 -9.38
CA LYS A 165 14.68 10.19 -9.45
C LYS A 165 14.96 8.82 -8.84
N ASP A 166 14.39 8.54 -7.67
CA ASP A 166 14.70 7.33 -6.91
C ASP A 166 13.87 6.13 -7.38
N TYR A 167 12.60 6.36 -7.74
CA TYR A 167 11.63 5.30 -8.01
C TYR A 167 11.12 5.22 -9.45
N GLY A 168 11.45 6.20 -10.31
CA GLY A 168 10.99 6.26 -11.70
C GLY A 168 11.27 4.99 -12.51
N LYS A 169 12.38 4.30 -12.21
CA LYS A 169 12.79 3.03 -12.83
C LYS A 169 11.92 1.82 -12.47
N TYR A 170 11.13 1.88 -11.38
CA TYR A 170 10.28 0.77 -10.93
C TYR A 170 8.90 0.80 -11.58
N TYR A 171 8.55 1.89 -12.27
CA TYR A 171 7.33 1.92 -13.07
C TYR A 171 7.38 0.89 -14.20
N ARG A 172 6.33 0.08 -14.30
CA ARG A 172 6.18 -0.89 -15.40
C ARG A 172 5.81 -0.23 -16.73
N ILE A 173 5.23 0.97 -16.67
CA ILE A 173 4.89 1.81 -17.82
C ILE A 173 5.51 3.19 -17.59
N SER A 174 6.18 3.74 -18.61
CA SER A 174 6.87 5.03 -18.48
C SER A 174 5.91 6.16 -18.09
N ILE A 175 6.37 7.05 -17.21
CA ILE A 175 5.62 8.23 -16.74
C ILE A 175 5.14 9.10 -17.91
N GLY A 176 5.88 9.14 -19.02
CA GLY A 176 5.49 9.86 -20.24
C GLY A 176 4.22 9.33 -20.93
N LYS A 177 3.73 8.14 -20.56
CA LYS A 177 2.44 7.59 -21.02
C LYS A 177 1.27 7.91 -20.08
N TYR A 178 1.51 8.64 -19.00
CA TYR A 178 0.45 9.16 -18.16
C TYR A 178 -0.32 10.25 -18.93
N GLU A 179 -1.64 10.10 -19.05
CA GLU A 179 -2.46 10.96 -19.93
C GLU A 179 -2.50 12.44 -19.49
N LYS A 180 -2.30 12.71 -18.20
CA LYS A 180 -2.33 14.05 -17.63
C LYS A 180 -0.92 14.55 -17.35
N SER A 181 -0.80 15.78 -16.85
CA SER A 181 0.48 16.23 -16.27
C SER A 181 0.75 15.49 -14.96
N PHE A 182 1.67 14.53 -14.98
CA PHE A 182 2.04 13.73 -13.80
C PHE A 182 2.40 14.63 -12.61
N LYS A 183 3.22 15.66 -12.85
CA LYS A 183 3.63 16.63 -11.83
C LYS A 183 2.43 17.31 -11.17
N ILE A 184 1.49 17.80 -11.97
CA ILE A 184 0.29 18.49 -11.46
C ILE A 184 -0.59 17.52 -10.69
N SER A 185 -0.82 16.31 -11.23
CA SER A 185 -1.64 15.30 -10.57
C SER A 185 -1.03 14.80 -9.26
N PHE A 186 0.30 14.72 -9.17
CA PHE A 186 1.02 14.36 -7.94
C PHE A 186 0.81 15.39 -6.83
N GLU A 187 1.08 16.67 -7.10
CA GLU A 187 0.89 17.73 -6.10
C GLU A 187 -0.59 17.91 -5.73
N GLN A 188 -1.51 17.76 -6.70
CA GLN A 188 -2.94 17.78 -6.42
C GLN A 188 -3.35 16.66 -5.44
N LYS A 189 -2.85 15.44 -5.65
CA LYS A 189 -3.16 14.31 -4.76
C LYS A 189 -2.54 14.46 -3.38
N LYS A 190 -1.38 15.13 -3.25
CA LYS A 190 -0.83 15.52 -1.93
C LYS A 190 -1.78 16.46 -1.18
N ILE A 191 -2.33 17.48 -1.85
CA ILE A 191 -3.31 18.38 -1.23
C ILE A 191 -4.55 17.61 -0.75
N PHE A 192 -5.05 16.68 -1.57
CA PHE A 192 -6.20 15.86 -1.19
C PHE A 192 -5.90 14.93 0.00
N ALA A 193 -4.70 14.38 0.10
CA ALA A 193 -4.28 13.62 1.28
C ALA A 193 -4.23 14.50 2.53
N ILE A 194 -3.70 15.72 2.45
CA ILE A 194 -3.72 16.70 3.57
C ILE A 194 -5.15 17.04 3.99
N ASN A 195 -6.07 17.19 3.04
CA ASN A 195 -7.48 17.46 3.34
C ASN A 195 -8.11 16.31 4.14
N VAL A 196 -7.83 15.06 3.79
CA VAL A 196 -8.27 13.88 4.55
C VAL A 196 -7.68 13.88 5.96
N LEU A 197 -6.39 14.19 6.11
CA LEU A 197 -5.74 14.32 7.42
C LEU A 197 -6.29 15.50 8.26
N ASN A 198 -6.96 16.47 7.63
CA ASN A 198 -7.69 17.56 8.28
C ASN A 198 -9.19 17.28 8.45
N LEU A 199 -9.63 16.03 8.28
CA LEU A 199 -11.05 15.62 8.37
C LEU A 199 -11.99 16.37 7.42
N SER A 200 -11.44 16.88 6.31
CA SER A 200 -12.25 17.53 5.27
C SER A 200 -12.86 16.47 4.34
N PRO A 201 -14.13 16.61 3.94
CA PRO A 201 -14.77 15.66 3.05
C PRO A 201 -13.99 15.49 1.74
N SER A 202 -13.62 14.25 1.43
CA SER A 202 -12.92 13.89 0.20
C SER A 202 -13.45 12.55 -0.31
N LYS A 203 -13.56 12.42 -1.64
CA LYS A 203 -13.83 11.12 -2.29
C LYS A 203 -12.55 10.35 -2.58
N ASP A 204 -11.41 11.03 -2.51
CA ASP A 204 -10.08 10.45 -2.65
C ASP A 204 -9.59 9.91 -1.30
N PHE A 205 -8.71 8.91 -1.37
CA PHE A 205 -8.11 8.23 -0.21
C PHE A 205 -9.14 7.58 0.73
N PRO A 206 -10.03 6.71 0.21
CA PRO A 206 -11.11 6.14 0.99
C PRO A 206 -10.65 5.25 2.15
N VAL A 207 -9.52 4.54 1.99
CA VAL A 207 -8.99 3.64 3.02
C VAL A 207 -8.30 4.46 4.12
N LEU A 208 -7.50 5.47 3.73
CA LEU A 208 -6.92 6.38 4.70
C LEU A 208 -8.01 7.12 5.47
N ASN A 209 -9.04 7.65 4.80
CA ASN A 209 -10.15 8.35 5.45
C ASN A 209 -10.85 7.45 6.49
N ASP A 210 -11.11 6.18 6.16
CA ASP A 210 -11.67 5.22 7.10
C ASP A 210 -10.76 5.00 8.32
N CYS A 211 -9.45 4.83 8.12
CA CYS A 211 -8.48 4.71 9.23
C CYS A 211 -8.43 5.97 10.11
N ILE A 212 -8.46 7.17 9.52
CA ILE A 212 -8.45 8.44 10.28
C ILE A 212 -9.77 8.62 11.04
N GLU A 213 -10.91 8.28 10.44
CA GLU A 213 -12.20 8.31 11.12
C GLU A 213 -12.25 7.37 12.33
N VAL A 214 -11.67 6.17 12.22
CA VAL A 214 -11.53 5.25 13.36
C VAL A 214 -10.64 5.86 14.43
N LEU A 215 -9.45 6.34 14.06
CA LEU A 215 -8.45 6.87 14.99
C LEU A 215 -8.93 8.11 15.75
N MET A 216 -9.56 9.06 15.05
CA MET A 216 -9.87 10.39 15.59
C MET A 216 -11.30 10.50 16.13
N LEU A 217 -12.24 9.75 15.55
CA LEU A 217 -13.67 9.89 15.85
C LEU A 217 -14.25 8.64 16.53
N ASN A 218 -13.42 7.62 16.83
CA ASN A 218 -13.84 6.34 17.41
C ASN A 218 -14.99 5.68 16.63
N LYS A 219 -15.03 5.87 15.30
CA LYS A 219 -16.01 5.20 14.44
C LYS A 219 -15.60 3.74 14.20
N THR A 220 -16.59 2.92 13.85
CA THR A 220 -16.33 1.55 13.40
C THR A 220 -15.70 1.57 12.00
N GLY A 221 -14.57 0.89 11.84
CA GLY A 221 -13.89 0.74 10.55
C GLY A 221 -14.75 0.01 9.53
N LYS A 222 -14.75 0.51 8.30
CA LYS A 222 -15.50 -0.05 7.16
C LYS A 222 -14.62 -0.93 6.28
N THR A 223 -13.41 -0.44 5.99
CA THR A 223 -12.38 -1.13 5.21
C THR A 223 -11.63 -2.15 6.06
N THR A 224 -10.93 -3.08 5.43
CA THR A 224 -10.07 -4.03 6.14
C THR A 224 -9.03 -3.32 7.01
N MET A 225 -8.38 -2.27 6.49
CA MET A 225 -7.36 -1.52 7.24
C MET A 225 -7.96 -0.70 8.39
N GLY A 226 -9.16 -0.13 8.25
CA GLY A 226 -9.81 0.58 9.36
C GLY A 226 -10.28 -0.33 10.49
N LYS A 227 -10.38 -1.64 10.23
CA LYS A 227 -10.70 -2.67 11.24
C LYS A 227 -9.46 -3.29 11.89
N CYS A 228 -8.31 -3.21 11.22
CA CYS A 228 -7.02 -3.69 11.71
C CYS A 228 -6.46 -2.76 12.78
#